data_AF-A0A9J6GKL5-F1
#
_entry.id   AF-A0A9J6GKL5-F1
#
_cell.length_a   1.000
_cell.length_b   1.000
_cell.length_c   1.000
_cell.angle_alpha   90.00
_cell.angle_beta   90.00
_cell.angle_gamma   90.00
#
_symmetry.space_group_name_H-M   'P 1'
#
loop_
_entity.id
_entity.type
_entity.pdbx_description
1 polymer ?
#
loop_
_entity_poly.entity_id
_entity_poly.type
_entity_poly.pdbx_seq_one_letter_code
_entity_poly.pdbx_strand_id
1 'polypeptide(L)'
;MRGNELNLNYAARTAQFIDLIMKWWHIVNAKSPSKGQRLRDPLQDPARSLTDKQTKFLNNFVDWLVRMDTGALTTKTHVALRLT
;
A
#
# COMPACT_ATOMS: atom_id res chain seq x y z
N MET A 1 13.03 -24.64 -20.82
CA MET A 1 12.26 -23.39 -21.05
C MET A 1 10.84 -23.68 -20.60
N ARG A 2 10.39 -23.18 -19.44
CA ARG A 2 9.05 -23.49 -18.88
C ARG A 2 8.28 -22.26 -18.38
N GLY A 3 8.90 -21.07 -18.46
CA GLY A 3 8.31 -19.80 -18.03
C GLY A 3 7.33 -19.18 -19.04
N ASN A 4 7.53 -19.42 -20.34
CA ASN A 4 6.65 -18.90 -21.40
C ASN A 4 5.29 -19.60 -21.46
N GLU A 5 5.17 -20.85 -21.02
CA GLU A 5 3.90 -21.60 -21.01
C GLU A 5 2.95 -21.19 -19.87
N LEU A 6 3.44 -20.46 -18.85
CA LEU A 6 2.66 -20.05 -17.68
C LEU A 6 2.31 -18.54 -17.67
N ASN A 7 2.66 -17.77 -18.70
CA ASN A 7 2.41 -16.32 -18.77
C ASN A 7 2.90 -15.53 -17.53
N LEU A 8 4.02 -15.95 -16.93
CA LEU A 8 4.57 -15.35 -15.70
C LEU A 8 5.38 -14.06 -15.93
N ASN A 9 5.39 -13.50 -17.14
CA ASN A 9 6.14 -12.29 -17.51
C ASN A 9 5.81 -11.08 -16.60
N TYR A 10 4.63 -11.07 -16.00
CA TYR A 10 4.19 -10.04 -15.06
C TYR A 10 4.10 -10.50 -13.61
N ALA A 11 4.34 -11.79 -13.32
CA ALA A 11 4.12 -12.37 -11.99
C ALA A 11 4.87 -11.61 -10.90
N ALA A 12 6.11 -11.17 -11.17
CA ALA A 12 6.88 -10.36 -10.24
C ALA A 12 6.24 -8.99 -9.96
N ARG A 13 5.76 -8.29 -11.00
CA ARG A 13 5.08 -6.99 -10.86
C ARG A 13 3.74 -7.13 -10.16
N THR A 14 2.99 -8.18 -10.49
CA THR A 14 1.71 -8.51 -9.82
C THR A 14 1.93 -8.84 -8.35
N ALA A 15 2.96 -9.62 -8.01
CA ALA A 15 3.30 -9.91 -6.63
C ALA A 15 3.68 -8.64 -5.85
N GLN A 16 4.46 -7.74 -6.44
CA GLN A 16 4.79 -6.43 -5.84
C GLN A 16 3.55 -5.58 -5.62
N PHE A 17 2.63 -5.53 -6.60
CA PHE A 17 1.36 -4.83 -6.47
C PHE A 17 0.53 -5.39 -5.32
N ILE A 18 0.35 -6.71 -5.26
CA ILE A 18 -0.41 -7.37 -4.19
C ILE A 18 0.22 -7.09 -2.82
N ASP A 19 1.55 -7.15 -2.70
CA ASP A 19 2.27 -6.85 -1.46
C ASP A 19 2.03 -5.41 -1.00
N LEU A 20 2.06 -4.43 -1.91
CA LEU A 20 1.75 -3.03 -1.61
C LEU A 20 0.31 -2.86 -1.10
N ILE A 21 -0.67 -3.46 -1.79
CA ILE A 21 -2.08 -3.36 -1.39
C ILE A 21 -2.34 -4.07 -0.06
N MET A 22 -1.71 -5.22 0.19
CA MET A 22 -1.83 -5.95 1.46
C MET A 22 -1.26 -5.13 2.62
N LYS A 23 -0.08 -4.52 2.46
CA LYS A 23 0.52 -3.64 3.48
C LYS A 23 -0.35 -2.42 3.76
N TRP A 24 -0.89 -1.78 2.73
CA TRP A 24 -1.86 -0.70 2.89
C TRP A 24 -3.09 -1.16 3.69
N TRP A 25 -3.67 -2.32 3.32
CA TRP A 25 -4.84 -2.88 3.99
C TRP A 25 -4.58 -3.19 5.48
N HIS A 26 -3.43 -3.75 5.81
CA HIS A 26 -3.04 -4.01 7.20
C HIS A 26 -3.07 -2.72 8.03
N ILE A 27 -2.53 -1.62 7.49
CA ILE A 27 -2.47 -0.33 8.16
C ILE A 27 -3.87 0.29 8.33
N VAL A 28 -4.64 0.40 7.25
CA VAL A 28 -5.92 1.15 7.29
C VAL A 28 -7.06 0.36 7.96
N ASN A 29 -6.97 -0.97 8.00
CA ASN A 29 -7.99 -1.83 8.60
C ASN A 29 -7.71 -2.17 10.07
N ALA A 30 -7.02 -1.30 10.82
CA ALA A 30 -6.78 -1.44 12.25
C ALA A 30 -8.01 -1.02 13.08
N LYS A 31 -9.08 -1.84 13.08
CA LYS A 31 -10.38 -1.54 13.73
C LYS A 31 -10.34 -1.40 15.27
N SER A 32 -9.25 -1.84 15.91
CA SER A 32 -9.10 -1.77 17.37
C SER A 32 -7.64 -1.47 17.73
N PRO A 33 -7.37 -0.67 18.77
CA PRO A 33 -6.00 -0.33 19.17
C PRO A 33 -5.10 -1.51 19.52
N SER A 34 -5.68 -2.63 19.94
CA SER A 34 -4.98 -3.86 20.30
C SER A 34 -4.81 -4.85 19.14
N LYS A 35 -5.23 -4.50 17.91
CA LYS A 35 -5.23 -5.44 16.78
C LYS A 35 -3.81 -5.88 16.41
N GLY A 36 -2.89 -4.93 16.26
CA GLY A 36 -1.48 -5.24 15.95
C GLY A 36 -0.83 -6.09 17.02
N GLN A 37 -1.04 -5.78 18.30
CA GLN A 37 -0.59 -6.63 19.41
C GLN A 37 -1.17 -8.05 19.35
N ARG A 38 -2.49 -8.19 19.15
CA ARG A 38 -3.17 -9.50 19.09
C ARG A 38 -2.68 -10.35 17.92
N LEU A 39 -2.44 -9.72 16.77
CA LEU A 39 -1.99 -10.40 15.55
C LEU A 39 -0.46 -10.46 15.41
N ARG A 40 0.28 -9.84 16.34
CA ARG A 40 1.73 -9.63 16.28
C ARG A 40 2.18 -8.98 14.96
N ASP A 41 1.39 -8.03 14.49
CA ASP A 41 1.64 -7.27 13.27
C ASP A 41 1.75 -5.77 13.60
N PRO A 42 2.98 -5.22 13.70
CA PRO A 42 3.21 -3.82 14.02
C PRO A 42 2.61 -2.85 13.01
N LEU A 43 2.34 -3.27 11.77
CA LEU A 43 1.67 -2.39 10.80
C LEU A 43 0.21 -2.14 11.15
N GLN A 44 -0.39 -3.00 11.99
CA GLN A 44 -1.77 -2.87 12.46
C GLN A 44 -1.86 -2.28 13.87
N ASP A 45 -0.75 -1.81 14.43
CA ASP A 45 -0.79 -0.97 15.62
C ASP A 45 -1.25 0.45 15.23
N PRO A 46 -1.91 1.19 16.13
CA PRO A 46 -2.27 2.59 15.88
C PRO A 46 -1.05 3.43 15.53
N ALA A 47 -1.14 4.18 14.43
CA ALA A 47 -0.19 5.26 14.16
C ALA A 47 -0.41 6.39 15.19
N ARG A 48 0.66 6.77 15.88
CA ARG A 48 0.69 7.81 16.92
C ARG A 48 1.49 9.04 16.49
N SER A 49 2.33 8.89 15.46
CA SER A 49 3.23 9.94 14.97
C SER A 49 3.37 9.91 13.44
N LEU A 50 3.77 11.04 12.87
CA LEU A 50 4.18 11.15 11.47
C LEU A 50 5.48 10.38 11.17
N THR A 51 6.27 10.06 12.20
CA THR A 51 7.52 9.31 12.06
C THR A 51 7.35 7.79 12.10
N ASP A 52 6.13 7.32 12.38
CA ASP A 52 5.80 5.90 12.48
C ASP A 52 5.92 5.20 11.12
N LYS A 53 6.17 3.89 11.16
CA LYS A 53 6.35 3.07 9.95
C LYS A 53 5.10 3.07 9.06
N GLN A 54 3.93 3.09 9.69
CA GLN A 54 2.62 3.18 9.04
C GLN A 54 2.51 4.49 8.25
N THR A 55 2.77 5.62 8.90
CA THR A 55 2.67 6.95 8.28
C THR A 55 3.68 7.11 7.14
N LYS A 56 4.93 6.67 7.34
CA LYS A 56 5.95 6.66 6.28
C LYS A 56 5.54 5.80 5.10
N PHE A 57 4.99 4.61 5.34
CA PHE A 57 4.49 3.75 4.28
C PHE A 57 3.35 4.42 3.51
N LEU A 58 2.38 5.02 4.21
CA LEU A 58 1.24 5.68 3.57
C LEU A 58 1.68 6.86 2.69
N ASN A 59 2.66 7.66 3.13
CA ASN A 59 3.23 8.72 2.30
C ASN A 59 3.88 8.17 1.03
N ASN A 60 4.72 7.13 1.16
CA ASN A 60 5.32 6.48 0.00
C ASN A 60 4.28 5.84 -0.93
N PHE A 61 3.19 5.33 -0.37
CA PHE A 61 2.08 4.74 -1.12
C PHE A 61 1.32 5.79 -1.92
N VAL A 62 1.11 6.99 -1.35
CA VAL A 62 0.55 8.14 -2.07
C VAL A 62 1.47 8.57 -3.22
N ASP A 63 2.78 8.68 -2.98
CA ASP A 63 3.75 9.01 -4.04
C ASP A 63 3.74 7.97 -5.17
N TRP A 64 3.64 6.69 -4.82
CA TRP A 64 3.51 5.61 -5.79
C TRP A 64 2.21 5.71 -6.60
N LEU A 65 1.09 6.01 -5.95
CA LEU A 65 -0.19 6.24 -6.64
C LEU A 65 -0.14 7.44 -7.59
N VAL A 66 0.48 8.56 -7.18
CA VAL A 66 0.60 9.75 -8.03
C VAL A 66 1.45 9.47 -9.27
N ARG A 67 2.43 8.56 -9.18
CA ARG A 67 3.27 8.13 -10.31
C ARG A 67 2.60 7.07 -11.19
N MET A 68 1.54 6.41 -10.72
CA MET A 68 0.75 5.51 -11.54
C MET A 68 -0.07 6.31 -12.55
N ASP A 69 0.51 6.52 -13.72
CA ASP A 69 -0.17 7.09 -14.88
C ASP A 69 -0.99 6.02 -15.61
N THR A 70 -2.08 5.58 -14.98
CA THR A 70 -2.98 4.56 -15.53
C THR A 70 -4.32 5.15 -15.98
N GLY A 71 -4.52 6.47 -15.85
CA GLY A 71 -5.81 7.13 -16.09
C GLY A 71 -6.92 6.79 -15.09
N ALA A 72 -6.66 5.92 -14.11
CA ALA A 72 -7.64 5.48 -13.12
C ALA A 72 -7.88 6.50 -11.99
N LEU A 73 -6.88 7.34 -11.69
CA LEU A 73 -7.01 8.43 -10.74
C LEU A 73 -7.47 9.68 -11.48
N THR A 74 -8.64 10.22 -11.09
CA THR A 74 -9.13 11.46 -11.68
C THR A 74 -8.21 12.64 -11.33
N THR A 75 -8.23 13.70 -12.11
CA THR A 75 -7.52 14.96 -11.78
C THR A 75 -7.86 15.45 -10.38
N LYS A 76 -9.11 15.32 -9.94
CA LYS A 76 -9.54 15.67 -8.58
C LYS A 76 -8.85 14.79 -7.53
N THR A 77 -8.72 13.50 -7.79
CA THR A 77 -8.01 12.56 -6.92
C THR A 77 -6.53 12.89 -6.83
N HIS A 78 -5.87 13.20 -7.96
CA HIS A 78 -4.47 13.64 -7.96
C HIS A 78 -4.25 14.94 -7.18
N VAL A 79 -5.17 15.91 -7.28
CA VAL A 79 -5.09 17.15 -6.52
C VAL A 79 -5.28 16.89 -5.02
N ALA A 80 -6.26 16.09 -4.63
CA ALA A 80 -6.50 15.74 -3.22
C ALA A 80 -5.29 15.05 -2.58
N LEU A 81 -4.60 14.18 -3.32
CA LEU A 81 -3.38 13.49 -2.84
C LEU A 81 -2.14 14.40 -2.72
N ARG A 82 -2.11 15.56 -3.42
CA ARG A 82 -0.99 16.52 -3.36
C ARG A 82 -1.15 17.59 -2.28
N LEU A 83 -2.33 17.70 -1.67
CA LEU A 83 -2.67 18.72 -0.67
C LEU A 83 -2.51 18.22 0.78
N THR A 84 -2.08 16.97 0.98
CA THR A 84 -1.74 16.35 2.27
C THR A 84 -0.26 16.51 2.59
#